data_AF-V9DE98-F1
#
_entry.id   AF-V9DE98-F1
#
_cell.length_a   1.000
_cell.length_b   1.000
_cell.length_c   1.000
_cell.angle_alpha   90.00
_cell.angle_beta   90.00
_cell.angle_gamma   90.00
#
_symmetry.space_group_name_H-M   'P 1'
#
loop_
_entity.id
_entity.type
_entity.pdbx_description
1 polymer ?
#
loop_
_entity_poly.entity_id
_entity_poly.type
_entity_poly.pdbx_seq_one_letter_code
_entity_poly.pdbx_strand_id
1 'polypeptide(L)'
;MNAALTTRLLLRAPRHFAHLRVVSTLSNNPHIYVFANPQNPSSHILSLLPTDPPYPSLAVGTTTKLPPTPQSFTENPRLLPILHSVISESASSDPQVQSEAAVMISNSGASFFQTARRQQTGSAGASDQGGHGSGGRGGWVHVADQRRIPDFGRIPDPEDIFGSVEVDGQGQFVDGHGRYQPSGTYRICTNDGILGLTDFMRQKLVERLKLEEAAEKNKA
;
A
#
# COMPACT_ATOMS: atom_id res chain seq x y z
N MET A 1 -54.91 60.60 -22.91
CA MET A 1 -53.44 60.66 -22.70
C MET A 1 -53.07 59.38 -21.97
N ASN A 2 -52.42 58.44 -22.68
CA ASN A 2 -52.24 57.06 -22.22
C ASN A 2 -51.04 56.92 -21.29
N ALA A 3 -51.24 56.30 -20.13
CA ALA A 3 -50.18 55.94 -19.18
C ALA A 3 -49.49 54.64 -19.63
N ALA A 4 -48.18 54.70 -19.88
CA ALA A 4 -47.37 53.53 -20.18
C ALA A 4 -46.82 52.93 -18.88
N LEU A 5 -47.32 51.73 -18.52
CA LEU A 5 -46.76 50.89 -17.46
C LEU A 5 -45.51 50.18 -17.99
N THR A 6 -44.34 50.57 -17.48
CA THR A 6 -43.06 49.92 -17.81
C THR A 6 -42.82 48.75 -16.87
N THR A 7 -43.12 47.54 -17.32
CA THR A 7 -42.83 46.30 -16.57
C THR A 7 -41.34 45.99 -16.63
N ARG A 8 -40.62 46.18 -15.52
CA ARG A 8 -39.22 45.74 -15.39
C ARG A 8 -39.18 44.22 -15.22
N LEU A 9 -38.69 43.52 -16.24
CA LEU A 9 -38.31 42.11 -16.14
C LEU A 9 -36.96 42.02 -15.41
N LEU A 10 -36.97 41.49 -14.18
CA LEU A 10 -35.76 41.10 -13.47
C LEU A 10 -35.28 39.76 -14.03
N LEU A 11 -34.24 39.78 -14.89
CA LEU A 11 -33.52 38.55 -15.24
C LEU A 11 -32.78 38.05 -13.99
N ARG A 12 -33.30 36.99 -13.38
CA ARG A 12 -32.63 36.27 -12.30
C ARG A 12 -31.51 35.44 -12.93
N ALA A 13 -30.28 35.97 -12.86
CA ALA A 13 -29.09 35.25 -13.30
C ALA A 13 -29.02 33.88 -12.58
N PRO A 14 -28.68 32.79 -13.27
CA PRO A 14 -28.49 31.50 -12.63
C PRO A 14 -27.32 31.65 -11.65
N ARG A 15 -27.59 31.40 -10.37
CA ARG A 15 -26.53 31.24 -9.37
C ARG A 15 -25.80 29.95 -9.71
N HIS A 16 -24.77 30.04 -10.54
CA HIS A 16 -23.76 29.00 -10.65
C HIS A 16 -23.06 28.95 -9.29
N PHE A 17 -23.60 28.12 -8.39
CA PHE A 17 -22.83 27.64 -7.26
C PHE A 17 -21.66 26.86 -7.85
N ALA A 18 -20.53 27.55 -8.00
CA ALA A 18 -19.25 26.87 -8.12
C ALA A 18 -19.10 26.09 -6.82
N HIS A 19 -19.47 24.81 -6.85
CA HIS A 19 -19.09 23.88 -5.80
C HIS A 19 -17.57 23.83 -5.82
N LEU A 20 -16.92 24.61 -4.97
CA LEU A 20 -15.52 24.44 -4.64
C LEU A 20 -15.41 23.04 -4.02
N ARG A 21 -15.02 22.04 -4.81
CA ARG A 21 -14.90 20.66 -4.34
C ARG A 21 -13.53 20.52 -3.68
N VAL A 22 -13.56 20.42 -2.35
CA VAL A 22 -12.36 20.23 -1.54
C VAL A 22 -12.02 18.75 -1.56
N VAL A 23 -10.88 18.41 -2.16
CA VAL A 23 -10.28 17.08 -2.00
C VAL A 23 -9.71 17.02 -0.59
N SER A 24 -10.27 16.16 0.27
CA SER A 24 -9.70 15.88 1.59
C SER A 24 -8.82 14.63 1.54
N THR A 25 -7.86 14.52 2.44
CA THR A 25 -7.01 13.33 2.60
C THR A 25 -7.35 12.65 3.93
N LEU A 26 -7.08 11.35 4.03
CA LEU A 26 -7.21 10.65 5.30
C LEU A 26 -6.21 11.19 6.33
N SER A 27 -6.65 11.30 7.59
CA SER A 27 -5.80 11.81 8.68
C SER A 27 -4.66 10.87 9.05
N ASN A 28 -4.87 9.56 8.90
CA ASN A 28 -3.88 8.52 9.17
C ASN A 28 -2.99 8.21 7.96
N ASN A 29 -3.43 8.54 6.75
CA ASN A 29 -2.64 8.37 5.53
C ASN A 29 -2.90 9.55 4.55
N PRO A 30 -2.02 10.57 4.51
CA PRO A 30 -2.23 11.75 3.69
C PRO A 30 -2.15 11.48 2.19
N HIS A 31 -1.72 10.28 1.77
CA HIS A 31 -1.64 9.90 0.37
C HIS A 31 -2.91 9.26 -0.18
N ILE A 32 -3.90 9.02 0.69
CA ILE A 32 -5.22 8.52 0.29
C ILE A 32 -6.19 9.71 0.29
N TYR A 33 -6.65 10.06 -0.90
CA TYR A 33 -7.65 11.07 -1.14
C TYR A 33 -9.05 10.51 -0.88
N VAL A 34 -9.90 11.36 -0.32
CA VAL A 34 -11.27 11.07 0.07
C VAL A 34 -12.20 11.90 -0.80
N PHE A 35 -13.06 11.20 -1.55
CA PHE A 35 -14.06 11.80 -2.42
C PHE A 35 -15.46 11.45 -1.92
N ALA A 36 -16.43 12.35 -2.10
CA ALA A 36 -17.82 12.04 -1.85
C ALA A 36 -18.33 11.06 -2.91
N ASN A 37 -19.07 10.01 -2.51
CA ASN A 37 -19.66 9.08 -3.46
C ASN A 37 -20.92 9.71 -4.10
N PRO A 38 -20.98 9.89 -5.43
CA PRO A 38 -22.16 10.45 -6.10
C PRO A 38 -23.42 9.59 -5.97
N GLN A 39 -23.26 8.27 -5.80
CA GLN A 39 -24.38 7.33 -5.71
C GLN A 39 -24.94 7.20 -4.29
N ASN A 40 -24.11 7.42 -3.28
CA ASN A 40 -24.50 7.28 -1.89
C ASN A 40 -23.83 8.36 -1.01
N PRO A 41 -24.57 9.38 -0.55
CA PRO A 41 -24.04 10.47 0.27
C PRO A 41 -23.43 10.04 1.60
N SER A 42 -23.79 8.87 2.10
CA SER A 42 -23.26 8.31 3.37
C SER A 42 -21.95 7.54 3.19
N SER A 43 -21.42 7.47 1.97
CA SER A 43 -20.17 6.79 1.67
C SER A 43 -19.17 7.70 0.96
N HIS A 44 -17.91 7.34 1.11
CA HIS A 44 -16.76 8.02 0.56
C HIS A 44 -15.96 7.06 -0.31
N ILE A 45 -15.40 7.56 -1.40
CA ILE A 45 -14.50 6.83 -2.27
C ILE A 45 -13.07 7.19 -1.86
N LEU A 46 -12.26 6.17 -1.61
CA LEU A 46 -10.85 6.32 -1.26
C LEU A 46 -10.00 6.05 -2.50
N SER A 47 -9.08 6.95 -2.84
CA SER A 47 -8.25 6.84 -4.05
C SER A 47 -6.82 7.29 -3.77
N LEU A 48 -5.85 6.70 -4.47
CA LEU A 48 -4.45 7.13 -4.44
C LEU A 48 -4.15 8.22 -5.49
N LEU A 49 -5.10 8.48 -6.40
CA LEU A 49 -5.00 9.53 -7.40
C LEU A 49 -5.84 10.74 -6.98
N PRO A 50 -5.34 11.97 -7.20
CA PRO A 50 -6.06 13.22 -6.88
C PRO A 50 -7.14 13.60 -7.91
N THR A 51 -7.46 12.73 -8.87
CA THR A 51 -8.41 13.01 -9.95
C THR A 51 -9.85 13.13 -9.43
N ASP A 52 -10.53 14.23 -9.78
CA ASP A 52 -11.97 14.47 -9.48
C ASP A 52 -12.77 14.60 -10.80
N PRO A 53 -13.78 13.74 -11.07
CA PRO A 53 -14.21 12.61 -10.24
C PRO A 53 -13.21 11.44 -10.31
N PRO A 54 -13.07 10.65 -9.22
CA PRO A 54 -12.21 9.47 -9.23
C PRO A 54 -12.84 8.35 -10.08
N TYR A 55 -12.00 7.56 -10.75
CA TYR A 55 -12.44 6.34 -11.44
C TYR A 55 -12.69 5.22 -10.42
N PRO A 56 -13.95 4.74 -10.25
CA PRO A 56 -14.25 3.71 -9.26
C PRO A 56 -13.49 2.40 -9.50
N SER A 57 -13.11 2.12 -10.75
CA SER A 57 -12.32 0.94 -11.14
C SER A 57 -10.87 0.99 -10.61
N LEU A 58 -10.33 2.17 -10.32
CA LEU A 58 -8.95 2.40 -9.86
C LEU A 58 -8.88 2.89 -8.40
N ALA A 59 -10.03 3.09 -7.77
CA ALA A 59 -10.12 3.48 -6.37
C ALA A 59 -9.55 2.37 -5.45
N VAL A 60 -9.09 2.76 -4.27
CA VAL A 60 -8.71 1.81 -3.21
C VAL A 60 -9.93 1.01 -2.74
N GLY A 61 -11.05 1.71 -2.60
CA GLY A 61 -12.32 1.14 -2.19
C GLY A 61 -13.29 2.23 -1.75
N THR A 62 -14.37 1.82 -1.10
CA THR A 62 -15.37 2.73 -0.54
C THR A 62 -15.50 2.55 0.96
N THR A 63 -15.84 3.60 1.69
CA THR A 63 -16.09 3.50 3.13
C THR A 63 -17.26 4.36 3.59
N THR A 64 -17.97 3.90 4.63
CA THR A 64 -19.07 4.64 5.27
C THR A 64 -18.62 5.46 6.49
N LYS A 65 -17.39 5.29 6.96
CA LYS A 65 -16.85 5.95 8.15
C LYS A 65 -15.40 6.39 7.90
N LEU A 66 -15.03 7.57 8.41
CA LEU A 66 -13.66 8.09 8.38
C LEU A 66 -13.17 8.23 9.82
N PRO A 67 -12.00 7.66 10.20
CA PRO A 67 -11.16 6.76 9.40
C PRO A 67 -11.86 5.41 9.10
N PRO A 68 -11.48 4.73 8.00
CA PRO A 68 -12.03 3.44 7.62
C PRO A 68 -11.67 2.35 8.64
N THR A 69 -12.60 1.42 8.88
CA THR A 69 -12.40 0.20 9.67
C THR A 69 -12.79 -1.02 8.83
N PRO A 70 -12.41 -2.25 9.21
CA PRO A 70 -12.76 -3.45 8.45
C PRO A 70 -14.27 -3.64 8.23
N GLN A 71 -15.10 -3.11 9.13
CA GLN A 71 -16.56 -3.17 9.03
C GLN A 71 -17.15 -2.04 8.17
N SER A 72 -16.47 -0.89 8.06
CA SER A 72 -16.95 0.25 7.28
C SER A 72 -16.36 0.32 5.88
N PHE A 73 -15.31 -0.44 5.58
CA PHE A 73 -14.58 -0.42 4.33
C PHE A 73 -14.99 -1.58 3.42
N THR A 74 -15.16 -1.29 2.13
CA THR A 74 -15.38 -2.27 1.07
C THR A 74 -14.28 -2.09 0.04
N GLU A 75 -13.49 -3.14 -0.16
CA GLU A 75 -12.34 -3.12 -1.06
C GLU A 75 -12.74 -3.11 -2.53
N ASN A 76 -11.92 -2.47 -3.35
CA ASN A 76 -12.00 -2.65 -4.79
C ASN A 76 -11.18 -3.89 -5.20
N PRO A 77 -11.80 -4.95 -5.75
CA PRO A 77 -11.11 -6.19 -6.10
C PRO A 77 -10.06 -6.01 -7.20
N ARG A 78 -10.06 -4.89 -7.95
CA ARG A 78 -9.06 -4.61 -8.98
C ARG A 78 -7.75 -4.06 -8.44
N LEU A 79 -7.76 -3.43 -7.26
CA LEU A 79 -6.57 -2.75 -6.74
C LEU A 79 -5.48 -3.74 -6.34
N LEU A 80 -5.84 -4.78 -5.59
CA LEU A 80 -4.86 -5.70 -5.01
C LEU A 80 -4.06 -6.48 -6.08
N PRO A 81 -4.67 -6.99 -7.17
CA PRO A 81 -3.91 -7.56 -8.29
C PRO A 81 -2.92 -6.59 -8.93
N ILE A 82 -3.29 -5.31 -9.10
CA ILE A 82 -2.39 -4.27 -9.64
C ILE A 82 -1.22 -4.05 -8.67
N LEU A 83 -1.50 -3.95 -7.37
CA LEU A 83 -0.48 -3.80 -6.35
C LEU A 83 0.50 -4.98 -6.36
N HIS A 84 0.01 -6.22 -6.40
CA HIS A 84 0.89 -7.39 -6.50
C HIS A 84 1.76 -7.38 -7.76
N SER A 85 1.23 -6.97 -8.92
CA SER A 85 2.04 -6.79 -10.14
C SER A 85 3.18 -5.80 -9.92
N VAL A 86 2.87 -4.63 -9.35
CA VAL A 86 3.87 -3.58 -9.07
C VAL A 86 4.93 -4.07 -8.09
N ILE A 87 4.51 -4.75 -7.01
CA ILE A 87 5.43 -5.33 -6.03
C ILE A 87 6.33 -6.35 -6.72
N SER A 88 5.78 -7.25 -7.54
CA SER A 88 6.57 -8.26 -8.23
C SER A 88 7.65 -7.68 -9.13
N GLU A 89 7.39 -6.52 -9.73
CA GLU A 89 8.32 -5.82 -10.61
C GLU A 89 9.34 -4.99 -9.83
N SER A 90 8.94 -4.40 -8.71
CA SER A 90 9.68 -3.32 -8.04
C SER A 90 10.24 -3.68 -6.66
N ALA A 91 9.83 -4.78 -6.02
CA ALA A 91 10.20 -5.11 -4.64
C ALA A 91 11.71 -5.21 -4.43
N SER A 92 12.46 -5.79 -5.39
CA SER A 92 13.91 -5.91 -5.29
C SER A 92 14.65 -4.56 -5.34
N SER A 93 13.97 -3.51 -5.79
CA SER A 93 14.49 -2.13 -5.85
C SER A 93 14.03 -1.26 -4.69
N ASP A 94 13.16 -1.76 -3.81
CA ASP A 94 12.70 -1.02 -2.64
C ASP A 94 13.83 -0.97 -1.58
N PRO A 95 14.29 0.22 -1.16
CA PRO A 95 15.35 0.35 -0.17
C PRO A 95 15.05 -0.37 1.15
N GLN A 96 13.78 -0.43 1.58
CA GLN A 96 13.42 -1.12 2.80
C GLN A 96 13.58 -2.63 2.64
N VAL A 97 13.08 -3.20 1.54
CA VAL A 97 13.22 -4.64 1.25
C VAL A 97 14.69 -5.03 1.07
N GLN A 98 15.50 -4.18 0.42
CA GLN A 98 16.95 -4.36 0.31
C GLN A 98 17.64 -4.35 1.68
N SER A 99 17.22 -3.47 2.58
CA SER A 99 17.78 -3.40 3.93
C SER A 99 17.47 -4.67 4.74
N GLU A 100 16.26 -5.20 4.61
CA GLU A 100 15.86 -6.44 5.28
C GLU A 100 16.62 -7.66 4.71
N ALA A 101 16.81 -7.71 3.38
CA ALA A 101 17.66 -8.70 2.73
C ALA A 101 19.10 -8.64 3.25
N ALA A 102 19.68 -7.44 3.37
CA ALA A 102 21.04 -7.25 3.88
C ALA A 102 21.19 -7.71 5.34
N VAL A 103 20.20 -7.41 6.19
CA VAL A 103 20.18 -7.85 7.59
C VAL A 103 20.04 -9.38 7.68
N MET A 104 19.25 -10.00 6.80
CA MET A 104 19.14 -11.46 6.72
C MET A 104 20.50 -12.11 6.42
N ILE A 105 21.29 -11.55 5.49
CA ILE A 105 22.66 -12.02 5.22
C ILE A 105 23.56 -11.84 6.44
N SER A 106 23.53 -10.66 7.08
CA SER A 106 24.44 -10.38 8.20
C SER A 106 24.19 -11.32 9.38
N ASN A 107 22.92 -11.66 9.65
CA ASN A 107 22.57 -12.64 10.66
C ASN A 107 22.94 -14.07 10.24
N SER A 108 22.85 -14.38 8.94
CA SER A 108 23.32 -15.66 8.37
C SER A 108 24.85 -15.84 8.48
N GLY A 109 25.61 -14.75 8.38
CA GLY A 109 27.08 -14.74 8.50
C GLY A 109 27.59 -14.79 9.95
N ALA A 110 26.83 -14.22 10.90
CA ALA A 110 27.15 -14.28 12.33
C ALA A 110 27.13 -15.73 12.88
N SER A 111 26.35 -16.62 12.27
CA SER A 111 26.28 -18.05 12.63
C SER A 111 27.58 -18.83 12.37
N PHE A 112 28.48 -18.34 11.49
CA PHE A 112 29.77 -19.00 11.25
C PHE A 112 30.73 -18.84 12.44
N PHE A 113 30.77 -17.65 13.06
CA PHE A 113 31.57 -17.38 14.26
C PHE A 113 30.99 -18.04 15.52
N GLN A 114 29.66 -18.18 15.60
CA GLN A 114 29.01 -18.94 16.67
C GLN A 114 29.25 -20.45 16.55
N THR A 115 29.31 -21.02 15.34
CA THR A 115 29.67 -22.43 15.12
C THR A 115 31.11 -22.73 15.56
N ALA A 116 32.04 -21.79 15.37
CA ALA A 116 33.41 -21.93 15.89
C ALA A 116 33.45 -21.90 17.44
N ARG A 117 32.65 -21.04 18.10
CA ARG A 117 32.48 -21.06 19.57
C ARG A 117 31.77 -22.31 20.07
N ARG A 118 30.81 -22.86 19.32
CA ARG A 118 30.09 -24.11 19.62
C ARG A 118 31.03 -25.30 19.80
N GLN A 119 32.15 -25.31 19.08
CA GLN A 119 33.16 -26.37 19.16
C GLN A 119 34.06 -26.26 20.39
N GLN A 120 34.13 -25.09 21.05
CA GLN A 120 34.95 -24.86 22.25
C GLN A 120 34.18 -24.97 23.56
N THR A 121 32.89 -24.60 23.62
CA THR A 121 32.18 -24.43 24.92
C THR A 121 31.08 -25.44 25.21
N GLY A 122 30.67 -26.28 24.25
CA GLY A 122 29.84 -27.47 24.49
C GLY A 122 28.41 -27.25 25.03
N SER A 123 27.98 -26.03 25.37
CA SER A 123 26.62 -25.76 25.86
C SER A 123 25.81 -24.98 24.83
N ALA A 124 24.72 -25.57 24.32
CA ALA A 124 23.74 -24.88 23.50
C ALA A 124 22.58 -24.42 24.39
N GLY A 125 22.47 -23.10 24.60
CA GLY A 125 21.28 -22.49 25.20
C GLY A 125 20.22 -22.20 24.15
N ALA A 126 18.94 -22.20 24.54
CA ALA A 126 17.81 -21.89 23.64
C ALA A 126 17.88 -20.49 22.99
N SER A 127 18.75 -19.60 23.48
CA SER A 127 19.01 -18.26 22.97
C SER A 127 19.82 -18.22 21.66
N ASP A 128 20.49 -19.32 21.29
CA ASP A 128 21.37 -19.39 20.11
C ASP A 128 20.65 -19.76 18.80
N GLN A 129 19.33 -20.00 18.84
CA GLN A 129 18.54 -20.40 17.65
C GLN A 129 17.78 -19.23 16.98
N GLY A 130 18.06 -17.98 17.34
CA GLY A 130 17.31 -16.80 16.85
C GLY A 130 17.68 -16.27 15.46
N GLY A 131 18.46 -17.01 14.65
CA GLY A 131 18.94 -16.54 13.35
C GLY A 131 18.04 -16.96 12.20
N HIS A 132 17.45 -16.02 11.47
CA HIS A 132 16.71 -16.24 10.21
C HIS A 132 17.62 -16.61 9.02
N GLY A 133 18.76 -17.27 9.27
CA GLY A 133 19.77 -17.58 8.26
C GLY A 133 19.81 -19.05 7.90
N SER A 134 19.52 -19.40 6.64
CA SER A 134 19.51 -20.79 6.14
C SER A 134 20.91 -21.39 5.92
N GLY A 135 21.91 -21.03 6.74
CA GLY A 135 23.28 -21.54 6.63
C GLY A 135 23.90 -21.34 5.24
N GLY A 136 23.62 -20.19 4.59
CA GLY A 136 24.12 -19.87 3.25
C GLY A 136 23.26 -20.41 2.08
N ARG A 137 22.05 -20.92 2.34
CA ARG A 137 21.13 -21.39 1.28
C ARG A 137 20.14 -20.34 0.76
N GLY A 138 20.19 -19.11 1.26
CA GLY A 138 19.20 -18.07 0.95
C GLY A 138 17.96 -18.14 1.82
N GLY A 139 16.95 -17.33 1.51
CA GLY A 139 15.77 -17.15 2.34
C GLY A 139 14.68 -16.33 1.67
N TRP A 140 13.66 -15.98 2.46
CA TRP A 140 12.51 -15.18 2.02
C TRP A 140 12.43 -13.91 2.84
N VAL A 141 12.43 -12.76 2.16
CA VAL A 141 12.24 -11.45 2.77
C VAL A 141 10.78 -11.05 2.58
N HIS A 142 10.11 -10.67 3.67
CA HIS A 142 8.72 -10.28 3.62
C HIS A 142 8.57 -8.84 3.13
N VAL A 143 7.67 -8.61 2.18
CA VAL A 143 7.25 -7.28 1.76
C VAL A 143 5.97 -6.96 2.53
N ALA A 144 6.05 -5.99 3.44
CA ALA A 144 5.00 -5.72 4.43
C ALA A 144 4.41 -4.33 4.31
N ASP A 145 3.17 -4.21 4.75
CA ASP A 145 2.41 -2.97 4.89
C ASP A 145 2.97 -2.13 6.05
N GLN A 146 3.18 -0.84 5.81
CA GLN A 146 3.77 0.07 6.78
C GLN A 146 2.76 0.66 7.77
N ARG A 147 1.46 0.31 7.69
CA ARG A 147 0.46 0.81 8.64
C ARG A 147 0.78 0.45 10.08
N ARG A 148 1.54 -0.63 10.30
CA ARG A 148 2.06 -1.03 11.61
C ARG A 148 3.50 -1.51 11.47
N ILE A 149 4.39 -0.90 12.23
CA ILE A 149 5.80 -1.29 12.30
C ILE A 149 5.92 -2.47 13.28
N PRO A 150 6.44 -3.63 12.87
CA PRO A 150 6.67 -4.76 13.77
C PRO A 150 7.74 -4.44 14.83
N ASP A 151 7.65 -5.11 15.97
CA ASP A 151 8.72 -5.08 16.96
C ASP A 151 10.04 -5.60 16.36
N PHE A 152 11.17 -5.10 16.87
CA PHE A 152 12.49 -5.47 16.36
C PHE A 152 12.70 -6.99 16.36
N GLY A 153 13.03 -7.55 15.18
CA GLY A 153 13.24 -8.98 14.99
C GLY A 153 11.96 -9.82 14.90
N ARG A 154 10.77 -9.21 14.88
CA ARG A 154 9.49 -9.88 14.62
C ARG A 154 9.11 -9.78 13.14
N ILE A 155 8.41 -10.81 12.69
CA ILE A 155 7.71 -10.83 11.40
C ILE A 155 6.38 -10.06 11.57
N PRO A 156 5.95 -9.25 10.59
CA PRO A 156 4.63 -8.62 10.60
C PRO A 156 3.49 -9.65 10.72
N ASP A 157 2.29 -9.23 11.16
CA ASP A 157 1.17 -10.18 11.17
C ASP A 157 0.79 -10.59 9.74
N PRO A 158 0.24 -11.81 9.55
CA PRO A 158 -0.09 -12.32 8.22
C PRO A 158 -1.00 -11.42 7.38
N GLU A 159 -1.86 -10.61 8.00
CA GLU A 159 -2.76 -9.69 7.29
C GLU A 159 -2.06 -8.41 6.79
N ASP A 160 -0.84 -8.14 7.26
CA ASP A 160 0.01 -7.01 6.88
C ASP A 160 1.13 -7.41 5.92
N ILE A 161 1.30 -8.69 5.62
CA ILE A 161 2.30 -9.15 4.66
C ILE A 161 1.67 -9.18 3.26
N PHE A 162 2.15 -8.33 2.35
CA PHE A 162 1.74 -8.39 0.95
C PHE A 162 2.19 -9.72 0.33
N GLY A 163 3.45 -10.08 0.57
CA GLY A 163 4.07 -11.30 0.05
C GLY A 163 5.53 -11.38 0.45
N SER A 164 6.29 -12.26 -0.20
CA SER A 164 7.72 -12.44 0.08
C SER A 164 8.53 -12.53 -1.20
N VAL A 165 9.78 -12.10 -1.13
CA VAL A 165 10.77 -12.24 -2.19
C VAL A 165 11.90 -13.17 -1.77
N GLU A 166 12.34 -14.03 -2.67
CA GLU A 166 13.43 -14.97 -2.50
C GLU A 166 14.79 -14.28 -2.66
N VAL A 167 15.69 -14.53 -1.73
CA VAL A 167 17.10 -14.11 -1.77
C VAL A 167 18.00 -15.33 -1.72
N ASP A 168 19.13 -15.30 -2.43
CA ASP A 168 20.09 -16.39 -2.48
C ASP A 168 21.03 -16.42 -1.27
N GLY A 169 22.00 -17.34 -1.26
CA GLY A 169 22.99 -17.46 -0.19
C GLY A 169 23.90 -16.25 0.01
N GLN A 170 23.98 -15.36 -0.98
CA GLN A 170 24.69 -14.07 -0.94
C GLN A 170 23.73 -12.91 -0.67
N GLY A 171 22.47 -13.24 -0.34
CA GLY A 171 21.29 -12.39 -0.23
C GLY A 171 21.07 -11.42 -1.38
N GLN A 172 21.45 -11.84 -2.58
CA GLN A 172 20.98 -11.22 -3.80
C GLN A 172 19.59 -11.75 -4.12
N PHE A 173 18.73 -10.91 -4.68
CA PHE A 173 17.41 -11.35 -5.12
C PHE A 173 17.53 -12.38 -6.24
N VAL A 174 16.88 -13.53 -6.08
CA VAL A 174 16.91 -14.60 -7.08
C VAL A 174 16.35 -14.08 -8.41
N ASP A 175 17.06 -14.34 -9.51
CA ASP A 175 16.75 -13.83 -10.86
C ASP A 175 16.66 -12.28 -10.94
N GLY A 176 17.25 -11.54 -10.00
CA GLY A 176 17.24 -10.08 -9.95
C GLY A 176 15.95 -9.44 -9.41
N HIS A 177 14.85 -10.20 -9.36
CA HIS A 177 13.54 -9.72 -8.90
C HIS A 177 13.04 -10.42 -7.63
N GLY A 178 13.69 -11.52 -7.24
CA GLY A 178 13.39 -12.26 -6.02
C GLY A 178 12.08 -13.03 -6.08
N ARG A 179 11.64 -13.48 -7.26
CA ARG A 179 10.50 -14.40 -7.45
C ARG A 179 9.33 -14.16 -6.49
N TYR A 180 8.77 -12.95 -6.52
CA TYR A 180 7.74 -12.53 -5.59
C TYR A 180 6.58 -13.54 -5.48
N GLN A 181 6.22 -13.89 -4.25
CA GLN A 181 5.06 -14.73 -3.93
C GLN A 181 4.08 -13.96 -3.04
N PRO A 182 2.81 -13.80 -3.44
CA PRO A 182 1.80 -13.15 -2.60
C PRO A 182 1.50 -13.99 -1.36
N SER A 183 1.21 -13.33 -0.23
CA SER A 183 0.90 -14.02 1.05
C SER A 183 -0.47 -14.72 1.03
N GLY A 184 -1.42 -14.21 0.24
CA GLY A 184 -2.81 -14.70 0.19
C GLY A 184 -3.67 -14.30 1.40
N THR A 185 -3.07 -13.80 2.48
CA THR A 185 -3.74 -13.38 3.72
C THR A 185 -3.87 -11.87 3.89
N TYR A 186 -3.24 -11.09 3.01
CA TYR A 186 -3.21 -9.63 3.08
C TYR A 186 -4.61 -9.01 3.06
N ARG A 187 -4.81 -7.95 3.85
CA ARG A 187 -6.04 -7.14 3.87
C ARG A 187 -5.73 -5.67 3.65
N ILE A 188 -6.48 -4.98 2.79
CA ILE A 188 -6.29 -3.53 2.55
C ILE A 188 -6.63 -2.70 3.79
N CYS A 189 -7.58 -3.13 4.61
CA CYS A 189 -7.95 -2.46 5.86
C CYS A 189 -8.02 -3.47 7.01
N THR A 190 -7.30 -3.19 8.10
CA THR A 190 -7.31 -3.95 9.34
C THR A 190 -7.76 -3.05 10.49
N ASN A 191 -7.74 -3.56 11.73
CA ASN A 191 -8.04 -2.75 12.91
C ASN A 191 -6.96 -1.68 13.16
N ASP A 192 -5.75 -1.87 12.64
CA ASP A 192 -4.62 -0.94 12.77
C ASP A 192 -4.65 0.19 11.73
N GLY A 193 -5.47 0.05 10.68
CA GLY A 193 -5.70 1.10 9.70
C GLY A 193 -5.84 0.59 8.28
N ILE A 194 -5.73 1.53 7.34
CA ILE A 194 -5.78 1.25 5.90
C ILE A 194 -4.35 1.18 5.34
N LEU A 195 -4.22 0.49 4.20
CA LEU A 195 -3.03 0.37 3.34
C LEU A 195 -1.97 1.45 3.60
N GLY A 196 -0.82 1.00 4.09
CA GLY A 196 0.42 1.75 4.25
C GLY A 196 1.50 1.21 3.31
N LEU A 197 2.04 2.07 2.47
CA LEU A 197 3.10 1.71 1.52
C LEU A 197 4.35 2.51 1.84
N THR A 198 5.52 1.91 1.60
CA THR A 198 6.78 2.63 1.52
C THR A 198 6.67 3.75 0.48
N ASP A 199 7.43 4.83 0.64
CA ASP A 199 7.42 5.93 -0.33
C ASP A 199 7.74 5.47 -1.76
N PHE A 200 8.70 4.54 -1.88
CA PHE A 200 9.09 3.95 -3.15
C PHE A 200 7.94 3.15 -3.78
N MET A 201 7.34 2.22 -3.02
CA MET A 201 6.27 1.35 -3.52
C MET A 201 5.01 2.17 -3.84
N ARG A 202 4.69 3.17 -3.01
CA ARG A 202 3.62 4.13 -3.24
C ARG A 202 3.82 4.86 -4.57
N GLN A 203 5.02 5.37 -4.82
CA GLN A 203 5.31 6.06 -6.07
C GLN A 203 5.12 5.14 -7.28
N LYS A 204 5.63 3.90 -7.22
CA LYS A 204 5.48 2.92 -8.30
C LYS A 204 4.02 2.54 -8.55
N LEU A 205 3.24 2.37 -7.50
CA LEU A 205 1.81 2.11 -7.62
C LEU A 205 1.08 3.31 -8.26
N VAL A 206 1.37 4.54 -7.82
CA VAL A 206 0.76 5.75 -8.40
C VAL A 206 1.13 5.90 -9.88
N GLU A 207 2.38 5.62 -10.27
CA GLU A 207 2.82 5.58 -11.67
C GLU A 207 1.97 4.58 -12.48
N ARG A 208 1.81 3.35 -11.98
CA ARG A 208 0.99 2.33 -12.63
C ARG A 208 -0.48 2.74 -12.75
N LEU A 209 -1.06 3.29 -11.67
CA LEU A 209 -2.46 3.72 -11.65
C LEU A 209 -2.72 4.88 -12.62
N LYS A 210 -1.78 5.81 -12.81
CA LYS A 210 -1.90 6.88 -13.82
C LYS A 210 -1.93 6.33 -15.25
N LEU A 211 -1.16 5.28 -15.53
CA LEU A 211 -1.21 4.62 -16.85
C LEU A 211 -2.55 3.95 -17.09
N GLU A 212 -3.07 3.23 -16.09
CA GLU A 212 -4.41 2.62 -16.16
C GLU A 212 -5.50 3.70 -16.30
N GLU A 213 -5.38 4.83 -15.60
CA GLU A 213 -6.32 5.94 -15.72
C GLU A 213 -6.33 6.53 -17.14
N ALA A 214 -5.16 6.71 -17.75
CA ALA A 214 -5.06 7.14 -19.14
C ALA A 214 -5.68 6.11 -20.10
N ALA A 215 -5.51 4.82 -19.84
CA ALA A 215 -6.12 3.75 -20.62
C ALA A 215 -7.65 3.75 -20.50
N GLU A 216 -8.20 3.96 -19.30
CA GLU A 216 -9.66 4.09 -19.08
C GLU A 216 -10.22 5.34 -19.78
N LYS A 217 -9.49 6.46 -19.76
CA LYS A 217 -9.86 7.68 -20.50
C LYS A 217 -9.97 7.45 -22.00
N ASN A 218 -9.09 6.62 -22.57
CA ASN A 218 -9.09 6.33 -24.02
C ASN A 218 -10.18 5.33 -24.44
N LYS A 219 -10.79 4.61 -23.50
CA LYS A 219 -11.89 3.66 -23.77
C LYS A 219 -13.27 4.32 -23.76
N ALA A 220 -13.40 5.49 -23.11
CA ALA A 220 -14.64 6.26 -22.98
C ALA A 220 -14.83 7.19 -24.17
#